data_AF-A0A919XF93-F1
#
_entry.id   AF-A0A919XF93-F1
#
_cell.length_a   1.000
_cell.length_b   1.000
_cell.length_c   1.000
_cell.angle_alpha   90.00
_cell.angle_beta   90.00
_cell.angle_gamma   90.00
#
_symmetry.space_group_name_H-M   'P 1'
#
loop_
_entity.id
_entity.type
_entity.pdbx_description
1 polymer ?
#
loop_
_entity_poly.entity_id
_entity_poly.type
_entity_poly.pdbx_seq_one_letter_code
_entity_poly.pdbx_strand_id
1 'polypeptide(L)'
;MNYQSGNSAFMQDEDLLYTILADLKRTVREYTTATTESSCPAVRQLFTQLTNDTLRMQGELYNLMKQLNMYSTSSSALRQDLDKQVQDARNTQQKTRQFVQQKTSSMGHYAQASQMQQNQQNAQNPYYM
;
A
#
# COMPACT_ATOMS: atom_id res chain seq x y z
N MET A 1 17.55 -47.08 39.58
CA MET A 1 17.57 -45.62 39.36
C MET A 1 16.87 -45.34 38.04
N ASN A 2 15.67 -44.77 38.11
CA ASN A 2 14.88 -44.42 36.95
C ASN A 2 15.10 -42.93 36.69
N TYR A 3 15.76 -42.57 35.59
CA TYR A 3 15.92 -41.17 35.21
C TYR A 3 14.62 -40.70 34.55
N GLN A 4 13.73 -40.10 35.34
CA GLN A 4 12.70 -39.21 34.79
C GLN A 4 13.40 -37.97 34.24
N SER A 5 13.76 -38.01 32.95
CA SER A 5 14.05 -36.80 32.19
C SER A 5 12.77 -36.01 32.04
N GLY A 6 12.50 -35.12 33.00
CA GLY A 6 11.49 -34.09 32.89
C GLY A 6 11.85 -33.13 31.77
N ASN A 7 11.41 -33.45 30.55
CA ASN A 7 11.46 -32.53 29.42
C ASN A 7 10.32 -31.52 29.58
N SER A 8 10.50 -30.58 30.51
CA SER A 8 9.62 -29.42 30.67
C SER A 8 9.90 -28.49 29.49
N ALA A 9 9.27 -28.74 28.33
CA ALA A 9 9.39 -27.84 27.19
C ALA A 9 9.03 -26.41 27.62
N PHE A 10 9.94 -25.46 27.34
CA PHE A 10 9.82 -24.04 27.73
C PHE A 10 8.48 -23.42 27.31
N MET A 11 7.89 -23.92 26.22
CA MET A 11 6.62 -23.50 25.64
C MET A 11 6.04 -24.65 24.81
N GLN A 12 4.72 -24.65 24.55
CA GLN A 12 4.12 -25.58 23.60
C GLN A 12 4.60 -25.30 22.17
N ASP A 13 4.70 -26.33 21.34
CA ASP A 13 5.18 -26.19 19.96
C ASP A 13 4.35 -25.20 19.15
N GLU A 14 3.02 -25.22 19.29
CA GLU A 14 2.12 -24.28 18.60
C GLU A 14 2.45 -22.82 18.94
N ASP A 15 2.56 -22.50 20.24
CA ASP A 15 2.89 -21.15 20.71
C ASP A 15 4.29 -20.70 20.26
N LEU A 16 5.26 -21.63 20.25
CA LEU A 16 6.61 -21.36 19.74
C LEU A 16 6.58 -21.03 18.25
N LEU A 17 5.88 -21.83 17.45
CA LEU A 17 5.74 -21.61 16.01
C LEU A 17 5.00 -20.31 15.70
N TYR A 18 3.97 -19.95 16.48
CA TYR A 18 3.31 -18.65 16.36
C TYR A 18 4.24 -17.49 16.71
N THR A 19 5.07 -17.64 17.74
CA THR A 19 6.06 -16.62 18.13
C THR A 19 7.05 -16.37 17.00
N ILE A 20 7.60 -17.43 16.41
CA ILE A 20 8.50 -17.34 15.26
C ILE A 20 7.78 -16.72 14.06
N LEU A 21 6.56 -17.17 13.75
CA LEU A 21 5.81 -16.63 12.63
C LEU A 21 5.46 -15.14 12.80
N ALA A 22 5.14 -14.70 14.02
CA ALA A 22 4.90 -13.30 14.34
C ALA A 22 6.16 -12.46 14.14
N ASP A 23 7.32 -12.97 14.55
CA ASP A 23 8.60 -12.30 14.37
C ASP A 23 9.01 -12.21 12.89
N LEU A 24 8.80 -13.27 12.10
CA LEU A 24 9.02 -13.23 10.65
C LEU A 24 8.13 -12.17 9.98
N LYS A 25 6.84 -12.10 10.34
CA LYS A 25 5.91 -11.09 9.81
C LYS A 25 6.35 -9.66 10.17
N ARG A 26 6.86 -9.45 11.38
CA ARG A 26 7.40 -8.16 11.82
C ARG A 26 8.66 -7.80 11.02
N THR A 27 9.60 -8.72 10.94
CA THR A 27 10.89 -8.56 10.27
C THR A 27 10.72 -8.22 8.78
N VAL A 28 9.81 -8.89 8.06
CA VAL A 28 9.48 -8.56 6.66
C VAL A 28 9.02 -7.11 6.52
N ARG A 29 8.19 -6.60 7.44
CA ARG A 29 7.71 -5.20 7.39
C ARG A 29 8.86 -4.23 7.60
N GLU A 30 9.73 -4.49 8.58
CA GLU A 30 10.90 -3.65 8.87
C GLU A 30 11.87 -3.61 7.69
N TYR A 31 12.19 -4.77 7.08
CA TYR A 31 13.04 -4.83 5.89
C TYR A 31 12.40 -4.19 4.65
N THR A 32 11.08 -4.27 4.51
CA THR A 32 10.37 -3.58 3.43
C THR A 32 10.50 -2.06 3.60
N THR A 33 10.26 -1.53 4.80
CA THR A 33 10.46 -0.10 5.10
C THR A 33 11.91 0.31 4.83
N ALA A 34 12.88 -0.47 5.31
CA ALA A 34 14.29 -0.20 5.11
C ALA A 34 14.68 -0.24 3.61
N THR A 35 14.07 -1.12 2.81
CA THR A 35 14.24 -1.16 1.36
C THR A 35 13.76 0.15 0.72
N THR A 36 12.57 0.63 1.10
CA THR A 36 11.97 1.83 0.51
C THR A 36 12.63 3.13 0.97
N GLU A 37 13.17 3.16 2.19
CA GLU A 37 13.75 4.36 2.79
C GLU A 37 15.28 4.45 2.65
N SER A 38 15.94 3.38 2.20
CA SER A 38 17.39 3.38 1.96
C SER A 38 17.76 4.24 0.75
N SER A 39 18.59 5.26 0.97
CA SER A 39 19.18 6.09 -0.09
C SER A 39 20.37 5.41 -0.78
N CYS A 40 21.10 4.53 -0.08
CA CYS A 40 22.23 3.79 -0.64
C CYS A 40 21.75 2.56 -1.44
N PRO A 41 22.12 2.42 -2.74
CA PRO A 41 21.71 1.29 -3.57
C PRO A 41 22.11 -0.09 -3.01
N ALA A 42 23.31 -0.21 -2.44
CA ALA A 42 23.79 -1.46 -1.86
C ALA A 42 22.96 -1.88 -0.63
N VAL A 43 22.63 -0.93 0.24
CA VAL A 43 21.80 -1.17 1.44
C VAL A 43 20.37 -1.54 1.03
N ARG A 44 19.82 -0.85 0.03
CA ARG A 44 18.51 -1.22 -0.56
C ARG A 44 18.51 -2.63 -1.10
N GLN A 45 19.55 -3.03 -1.84
CA GLN A 45 19.66 -4.38 -2.40
C GLN A 45 19.76 -5.44 -1.29
N LEU A 46 20.51 -5.17 -0.23
CA LEU A 46 20.59 -6.04 0.94
C LEU A 46 19.20 -6.24 1.59
N PHE A 47 18.49 -5.15 1.89
CA PHE A 47 17.15 -5.27 2.48
C PHE A 47 16.13 -5.92 1.53
N THR A 48 16.29 -5.76 0.21
CA THR A 48 15.48 -6.48 -0.77
C THR A 48 15.70 -7.99 -0.67
N GLN A 49 16.96 -8.43 -0.57
CA GLN A 49 17.31 -9.84 -0.39
C GLN A 49 16.75 -10.40 0.93
N LEU A 50 17.01 -9.71 2.03
CA LEU A 50 16.50 -10.09 3.36
C LEU A 50 14.97 -10.18 3.39
N THR A 51 14.27 -9.25 2.74
CA THR A 51 12.81 -9.28 2.59
C THR A 51 12.36 -10.55 1.87
N ASN A 52 12.97 -10.86 0.72
CA ASN A 52 12.62 -12.04 -0.07
C ASN A 52 12.90 -13.35 0.67
N ASP A 53 14.06 -13.45 1.34
CA ASP A 53 14.42 -14.64 2.12
C ASP A 53 13.48 -14.84 3.30
N THR A 54 13.11 -13.76 4.00
CA THR A 54 12.20 -13.84 5.15
C THR A 54 10.77 -14.16 4.72
N LEU A 55 10.31 -13.65 3.57
CA LEU A 55 9.03 -14.05 2.97
C LEU A 55 8.99 -15.55 2.63
N ARG A 56 10.08 -16.10 2.09
CA ARG A 56 10.18 -17.55 1.84
C ARG A 56 10.05 -18.35 3.12
N MET A 57 10.83 -18.02 4.16
CA MET A 57 10.77 -18.68 5.47
C MET A 57 9.38 -18.58 6.10
N GLN A 58 8.74 -17.41 6.02
CA GLN A 58 7.37 -17.20 6.51
C GLN A 58 6.37 -18.14 5.79
N GLY A 59 6.52 -18.31 4.47
CA GLY A 59 5.67 -19.20 3.68
C GLY A 59 5.88 -20.68 4.01
N GLU A 60 7.13 -21.10 4.17
CA GLU A 60 7.48 -22.47 4.59
C GLU A 60 6.90 -22.80 5.97
N LEU A 61 7.10 -21.91 6.95
CA LEU A 61 6.56 -22.08 8.29
C LEU A 61 5.02 -22.09 8.30
N TYR A 62 4.38 -21.21 7.54
CA TYR A 62 2.92 -21.21 7.39
C TYR A 62 2.42 -22.57 6.87
N ASN A 63 3.05 -23.12 5.83
CA ASN A 63 2.67 -24.40 5.26
C ASN A 63 2.86 -25.54 6.26
N LEU A 64 3.96 -25.54 7.02
CA LEU A 64 4.22 -26.50 8.08
C LEU A 64 3.13 -26.43 9.16
N MET A 65 2.88 -25.25 9.73
CA MET A 65 1.85 -25.08 10.77
C MET A 65 0.47 -25.49 10.26
N LYS A 66 0.15 -25.21 9.00
CA LYS A 66 -1.09 -25.66 8.36
C LYS A 66 -1.18 -27.19 8.27
N GLN A 67 -0.10 -27.87 7.86
CA GLN A 67 -0.06 -29.33 7.79
C GLN A 67 -0.24 -29.99 9.16
N LEU A 68 0.28 -29.35 10.21
CA LEU A 68 0.16 -29.81 11.60
C LEU A 68 -1.18 -29.42 12.26
N ASN A 69 -2.09 -28.75 11.55
CA ASN A 69 -3.31 -28.15 12.10
C ASN A 69 -3.05 -27.18 13.28
N MET A 70 -1.88 -26.55 13.32
CA MET A 70 -1.45 -25.57 14.33
C MET A 70 -1.61 -24.11 13.86
N TYR A 71 -2.21 -23.90 12.68
CA TYR A 71 -2.49 -22.56 12.17
C TYR A 71 -3.99 -22.34 12.02
N SER A 72 -4.53 -21.35 12.75
CA SER A 72 -5.87 -20.85 12.54
C SER A 72 -5.82 -19.67 11.57
N THR A 73 -6.47 -19.81 10.42
CA THR A 73 -6.71 -18.66 9.55
C THR A 73 -7.82 -17.81 10.16
N SER A 74 -7.72 -16.48 10.02
CA SER A 74 -8.83 -15.58 10.32
C SER A 74 -10.10 -16.08 9.63
N SER A 75 -11.25 -15.91 10.30
CA SER A 75 -12.54 -16.20 9.70
C SER A 75 -12.68 -15.44 8.38
N SER A 76 -13.43 -16.04 7.44
CA SER A 76 -13.83 -15.30 6.23
C SER A 76 -14.53 -14.01 6.65
N ALA A 77 -14.26 -12.91 5.96
CA ALA A 77 -14.93 -11.65 6.22
C ALA A 77 -16.46 -11.86 6.19
N LEU A 78 -17.16 -11.31 7.17
CA LEU A 78 -18.61 -11.40 7.21
C LEU A 78 -19.16 -10.70 5.96
N ARG A 79 -20.17 -11.32 5.34
CA ARG A 79 -20.79 -10.75 4.13
C ARG A 79 -21.25 -9.31 4.35
N GLN A 80 -21.74 -9.02 5.56
CA GLN A 80 -22.14 -7.68 5.99
C GLN A 80 -21.01 -6.64 5.93
N ASP A 81 -19.79 -7.01 6.32
CA ASP A 81 -18.63 -6.10 6.26
C ASP A 81 -18.23 -5.81 4.81
N LEU A 82 -18.29 -6.83 3.94
CA LEU A 82 -18.08 -6.66 2.50
C LEU A 82 -19.15 -5.75 1.90
N ASP A 83 -20.42 -5.97 2.21
CA ASP A 83 -21.53 -5.17 1.70
C ASP A 83 -21.41 -3.70 2.16
N LYS A 84 -20.99 -3.47 3.42
CA LYS A 84 -20.69 -2.13 3.94
C LYS A 84 -19.57 -1.45 3.15
N GLN A 85 -18.46 -2.14 2.92
CA GLN A 85 -17.33 -1.59 2.16
C GLN A 85 -17.73 -1.27 0.71
N VAL A 86 -18.56 -2.09 0.08
CA VAL A 86 -19.10 -1.84 -1.26
C VAL A 86 -19.99 -0.59 -1.26
N GLN A 87 -20.85 -0.44 -0.25
CA GLN A 87 -21.71 0.74 -0.15
C GLN A 87 -20.89 2.02 0.09
N ASP A 88 -19.89 1.97 0.95
CA ASP A 88 -19.00 3.10 1.22
C ASP A 88 -18.20 3.50 -0.04
N ALA A 89 -17.75 2.51 -0.83
CA ALA A 89 -17.10 2.76 -2.11
C ALA A 89 -18.03 3.45 -3.12
N ARG A 90 -19.30 3.00 -3.22
CA ARG A 90 -20.32 3.65 -4.08
C ARG A 90 -20.59 5.08 -3.65
N ASN A 91 -20.76 5.30 -2.35
CA ASN A 91 -20.97 6.64 -1.78
C ASN A 91 -19.78 7.55 -2.07
N THR A 92 -18.56 7.04 -1.91
CA THR A 92 -17.33 7.78 -2.21
C THR A 92 -17.25 8.14 -3.69
N GLN A 93 -17.55 7.21 -4.59
CA GLN A 93 -17.59 7.48 -6.03
C GLN A 93 -18.58 8.60 -6.38
N GLN A 94 -19.78 8.59 -5.80
CA GLN A 94 -20.78 9.64 -6.03
C GLN A 94 -20.30 11.00 -5.52
N LYS A 95 -19.76 11.06 -4.29
CA LYS A 95 -19.22 12.29 -3.71
C LYS A 95 -18.08 12.86 -4.56
N THR A 96 -17.17 12.00 -5.04
CA THR A 96 -16.08 12.42 -5.93
C THR A 96 -16.61 13.00 -7.23
N ARG A 97 -17.65 12.39 -7.85
CA ARG A 97 -18.27 12.93 -9.07
C ARG A 97 -18.90 14.30 -8.83
N GLN A 98 -19.63 14.47 -7.72
CA GLN A 98 -20.23 15.77 -7.35
C GLN A 98 -19.16 16.82 -7.10
N PHE A 99 -18.09 16.46 -6.38
CA PHE A 99 -16.96 17.36 -6.12
C PHE A 99 -16.30 17.84 -7.42
N VAL A 100 -16.02 16.92 -8.36
CA VAL A 100 -15.48 17.27 -9.68
C VAL A 100 -16.43 18.18 -10.43
N GLN A 101 -17.73 17.87 -10.48
CA GLN A 101 -18.73 18.73 -11.13
C GLN A 101 -18.77 20.13 -10.52
N GLN A 102 -18.77 20.25 -9.19
CA GLN A 102 -18.74 21.54 -8.50
C GLN A 102 -17.49 22.35 -8.84
N LYS A 103 -16.32 21.70 -8.90
CA LYS A 103 -15.06 22.39 -9.22
C LYS A 103 -14.93 22.76 -10.70
N THR A 104 -15.36 21.89 -11.61
CA THR A 104 -15.27 22.13 -13.05
C THR A 104 -16.35 23.11 -13.55
N SER A 105 -17.55 23.13 -12.95
CA SER A 105 -18.62 24.09 -13.32
C SER A 105 -18.22 25.55 -13.04
N SER A 106 -17.42 25.79 -12.01
CA SER A 106 -16.86 27.12 -11.71
C SER A 106 -15.71 27.53 -12.65
N MET A 107 -15.14 26.58 -13.40
CA MET A 107 -14.06 26.84 -14.36
C MET A 107 -14.59 27.22 -15.76
N GLY A 108 -15.89 26.97 -16.03
CA GLY A 108 -16.56 27.28 -17.30
C GLY A 108 -16.82 28.77 -17.59
N HIS A 109 -16.55 29.68 -16.65
CA HIS A 109 -16.74 31.13 -16.84
C HIS A 109 -15.50 31.86 -17.39
N TYR A 110 -14.34 31.19 -17.50
CA TYR A 110 -13.09 31.79 -18.02
C TYR A 110 -12.78 31.43 -19.48
N ALA A 111 -13.65 30.68 -20.16
CA ALA A 111 -13.42 30.23 -21.55
C ALA A 111 -14.22 31.00 -22.61
N GLN A 112 -14.94 32.07 -22.25
CA GLN A 112 -15.80 32.81 -23.19
C GLN A 112 -15.67 34.34 -23.04
N ALA A 113 -14.44 34.86 -23.07
CA ALA A 113 -14.19 36.30 -23.23
C ALA A 113 -12.79 36.58 -23.81
N SER A 114 -12.50 36.10 -25.02
CA SER A 114 -11.32 36.54 -25.78
C SER A 114 -11.55 36.49 -27.29
N GLN A 115 -12.67 37.07 -27.72
CA GLN A 115 -12.87 37.46 -29.12
C GLN A 115 -13.61 38.80 -29.17
N MET A 116 -12.88 39.91 -28.98
CA MET A 116 -13.25 41.18 -29.58
C MET A 116 -12.13 42.22 -29.49
N GLN A 117 -11.87 42.89 -30.62
CA GLN A 117 -11.51 44.31 -30.73
C GLN A 117 -10.04 44.69 -30.45
N GLN A 118 -9.32 45.56 -31.17
CA GLN A 118 -9.36 46.15 -32.52
C GLN A 118 -8.11 47.08 -32.57
N ASN A 119 -7.45 47.12 -33.72
CA ASN A 119 -6.87 48.30 -34.37
C ASN A 119 -5.74 49.16 -33.72
N GLN A 120 -4.82 49.50 -34.64
CA GLN A 120 -4.27 50.85 -34.89
C GLN A 120 -2.91 51.19 -34.27
N GLN A 121 -1.88 51.17 -35.13
CA GLN A 121 -0.94 52.28 -35.21
C GLN A 121 -0.25 52.33 -36.58
N ASN A 122 -0.62 53.38 -37.31
CA ASN A 122 -0.05 53.81 -38.58
C ASN A 122 0.52 55.21 -38.32
N ALA A 123 1.82 55.39 -38.55
CA ALA A 123 2.49 56.64 -38.93
C ALA A 123 4.01 56.37 -38.87
N GLN A 124 4.92 56.88 -39.72
CA GLN A 124 4.90 57.72 -40.91
C GLN A 124 6.38 58.07 -41.12
N ASN A 125 6.97 57.82 -42.30
CA ASN A 125 7.86 58.75 -43.05
C ASN A 125 8.82 58.08 -44.06
N PRO A 126 9.24 58.84 -45.10
CA PRO A 126 9.38 58.34 -46.46
C PRO A 126 10.77 58.58 -47.10
N TYR A 127 10.95 57.99 -48.29
CA TYR A 127 11.78 58.47 -49.42
C TYR A 127 13.30 58.68 -49.23
N TYR A 128 14.13 57.92 -49.96
CA TYR A 128 14.89 58.40 -51.13
C TYR A 128 15.49 57.21 -51.91
N MET A 129 15.78 57.50 -53.19
CA MET A 129 16.32 56.68 -54.30
C MET A 129 17.24 55.51 -53.96
#